data_AF-N8XJC8-F1
#
_entry.id   AF-N8XJC8-F1
#
_cell.length_a   1.000
_cell.length_b   1.000
_cell.length_c   1.000
_cell.angle_alpha   90.00
_cell.angle_beta   90.00
_cell.angle_gamma   90.00
#
_symmetry.space_group_name_H-M   'P 1'
#
loop_
_entity.id
_entity.type
_entity.pdbx_description
1 polymer ?
#
loop_
_entity_poly.entity_id
_entity_poly.type
_entity_poly.pdbx_seq_one_letter_code
_entity_poly.pdbx_strand_id
1 'polypeptide(L)'
;MLKYIKTNLPILILIIIVIGGLGYPFYSGKWIMAPRLSEIDSKCYGVDVPSNIEHNKVLLFCSCVHTVGIENKEEKYKYCTNRMDKITYRQDS
;
A
#
# COMPACT_ATOMS: atom_id res chain seq x y z
N MET A 1 16.63 8.45 -41.55
CA MET A 1 15.90 8.69 -40.28
C MET A 1 15.23 7.44 -39.71
N LEU A 2 14.48 6.64 -40.49
CA LEU A 2 13.79 5.43 -39.98
C LEU A 2 14.70 4.38 -39.28
N LYS A 3 15.94 4.19 -39.79
CA LYS A 3 16.91 3.24 -39.21
C LYS A 3 17.36 3.64 -37.79
N TYR A 4 17.49 4.95 -37.52
CA TYR A 4 17.88 5.47 -36.21
C TYR A 4 16.78 5.26 -35.17
N ILE A 5 15.52 5.44 -35.57
CA ILE A 5 14.35 5.20 -34.71
C ILE A 5 14.26 3.72 -34.33
N LYS A 6 14.45 2.79 -35.27
CA LYS A 6 14.41 1.34 -35.00
C LYS A 6 15.55 0.85 -34.10
N THR A 7 16.73 1.46 -34.17
CA THR A 7 17.90 1.02 -33.39
C THR A 7 17.81 1.46 -31.93
N ASN A 8 17.22 2.63 -31.66
CA ASN A 8 17.03 3.16 -30.30
C ASN A 8 15.67 2.82 -29.66
N LEU A 9 14.72 2.28 -30.44
CA LEU A 9 13.41 1.83 -29.95
C LEU A 9 13.50 0.90 -28.72
N PRO A 10 14.35 -0.15 -28.68
CA PRO A 10 14.45 -1.01 -27.50
C PRO A 10 14.94 -0.27 -26.25
N ILE A 11 15.80 0.74 -26.40
CA ILE A 11 16.28 1.58 -25.30
C ILE A 11 15.13 2.45 -24.76
N LEU A 12 14.33 3.02 -25.65
CA LEU A 12 13.17 3.84 -25.29
C LEU A 12 12.10 3.01 -24.55
N ILE A 13 11.86 1.78 -24.99
CA ILE A 13 10.97 0.84 -24.31
C ILE A 13 11.49 0.50 -22.90
N LEU A 14 12.79 0.24 -22.74
CA LEU A 14 13.41 0.00 -21.44
C LEU A 14 13.21 1.18 -20.48
N ILE A 15 13.40 2.40 -20.97
CA ILE A 15 13.18 3.62 -20.17
C ILE A 15 11.72 3.70 -19.70
N ILE A 16 10.76 3.43 -20.58
CA ILE A 16 9.33 3.44 -20.22
C ILE A 16 9.01 2.34 -19.19
N ILE A 17 9.59 1.15 -19.31
CA ILE A 17 9.40 0.05 -18.34
C ILE A 17 9.95 0.44 -16.97
N VAL A 18 11.13 1.07 -16.91
CA VAL A 18 11.74 1.51 -15.65
C VAL A 18 10.93 2.62 -15.00
N ILE A 19 10.53 3.65 -15.77
CA ILE A 19 9.71 4.76 -15.26
C ILE A 19 8.33 4.26 -14.85
N GLY A 20 7.72 3.38 -15.63
CA GLY A 20 6.42 2.77 -15.33
C GLY A 20 6.50 1.89 -14.09
N GLY A 21 7.49 1.00 -13.99
CA GLY A 21 7.66 0.11 -12.84
C GLY A 21 7.96 0.83 -11.53
N LEU A 22 8.80 1.87 -11.58
CA LEU A 22 9.12 2.69 -10.40
C LEU A 22 8.02 3.71 -10.07
N GLY A 23 7.34 4.27 -11.07
CA GLY A 23 6.29 5.28 -10.90
C GLY A 23 4.91 4.71 -10.53
N TYR A 24 4.60 3.49 -10.97
CA TYR A 24 3.35 2.79 -10.68
C TYR A 24 2.98 2.73 -9.18
N PRO A 25 3.90 2.38 -8.24
CA PRO A 25 3.56 2.35 -6.83
C PRO A 25 3.25 3.75 -6.25
N PHE A 26 3.87 4.82 -6.77
CA PHE A 26 3.56 6.18 -6.35
C PHE A 26 2.20 6.66 -6.88
N TYR A 27 1.79 6.26 -8.10
CA TYR A 27 0.51 6.66 -8.69
C TYR A 27 -0.68 5.84 -8.17
N SER A 28 -0.53 4.52 -8.03
CA SER A 28 -1.63 3.63 -7.66
C SER A 28 -1.82 3.47 -6.15
N GLY A 29 -0.84 3.88 -5.34
CA GLY A 29 -0.80 3.58 -3.91
C GLY A 29 -0.70 2.08 -3.58
N LYS A 30 -0.60 1.22 -4.60
CA LYS A 30 -0.43 -0.22 -4.48
C LYS A 30 1.04 -0.54 -4.70
N TRP A 31 1.72 -0.91 -3.63
CA TRP A 31 3.06 -1.48 -3.74
C TRP A 31 2.94 -2.83 -4.45
N ILE A 32 3.76 -3.03 -5.49
CA ILE A 32 3.83 -4.30 -6.25
C ILE A 32 4.28 -5.46 -5.32
N MET A 33 4.90 -5.14 -4.20
CA MET A 33 5.31 -6.08 -3.17
C MET A 33 4.45 -5.94 -1.91
N ALA A 34 4.00 -7.07 -1.38
CA ALA A 34 3.41 -7.11 -0.05
C ALA A 34 4.44 -6.61 0.99
N PRO A 35 4.00 -5.90 2.04
CA PRO A 35 4.89 -5.49 3.12
C PRO A 35 5.60 -6.70 3.72
N ARG A 36 6.90 -6.57 4.00
CA ARG A 36 7.67 -7.66 4.62
C ARG A 36 7.17 -7.88 6.05
N LEU A 37 7.17 -9.13 6.51
CA LEU A 37 6.75 -9.50 7.87
C LEU A 37 7.44 -8.66 8.96
N SER A 38 8.75 -8.41 8.79
CA SER A 38 9.55 -7.57 9.70
C SER A 38 9.06 -6.12 9.80
N GLU A 39 8.52 -5.56 8.72
CA GLU A 39 7.95 -4.21 8.73
C GLU A 39 6.58 -4.20 9.42
N ILE A 40 5.83 -5.28 9.31
CA ILE A 40 4.55 -5.46 10.02
C ILE A 40 4.81 -5.56 11.52
N ASP A 41 5.71 -6.43 11.95
CA ASP A 41 6.01 -6.64 13.37
C ASP A 41 6.49 -5.35 14.06
N SER A 42 7.36 -4.58 13.39
CA SER A 42 7.89 -3.33 13.95
C SER A 42 6.86 -2.20 14.01
N LYS A 43 5.95 -2.11 13.03
CA LYS A 43 4.93 -1.04 12.96
C LYS A 43 3.61 -1.39 13.65
N CYS A 44 3.39 -2.67 13.96
CA CYS A 44 2.21 -3.18 14.65
C CYS A 44 2.52 -3.65 16.07
N TYR A 45 3.69 -3.32 16.61
CA TYR A 45 4.08 -3.73 17.95
C TYR A 45 3.06 -3.26 19.00
N GLY A 46 2.46 -4.20 19.73
CA GLY A 46 1.46 -3.92 20.76
C GLY A 46 0.04 -3.65 20.22
N VAL A 47 -0.23 -3.95 18.95
CA VAL A 47 -1.56 -3.84 18.33
C VAL A 47 -2.11 -5.23 18.02
N ASP A 48 -3.29 -5.54 18.56
CA ASP A 48 -3.98 -6.80 18.29
C ASP A 48 -4.73 -6.71 16.95
N VAL A 49 -4.07 -7.05 15.84
CA VAL A 49 -4.71 -6.94 14.51
C VAL A 49 -5.81 -8.00 14.36
N PRO A 50 -7.07 -7.61 14.13
CA PRO A 50 -8.14 -8.58 13.96
C PRO A 50 -8.02 -9.30 12.61
N SER A 51 -8.40 -10.58 12.59
CA SER A 51 -8.21 -11.48 11.44
C SER A 51 -9.01 -11.12 10.19
N ASN A 52 -9.94 -10.17 10.29
CA ASN A 52 -10.75 -9.65 9.19
C ASN A 52 -10.04 -8.56 8.38
N ILE A 53 -8.88 -8.06 8.83
CA ILE A 53 -8.08 -7.08 8.08
C ILE A 53 -7.21 -7.80 7.06
N GLU A 54 -7.36 -7.44 5.78
CA GLU A 54 -6.50 -7.96 4.71
C GLU A 54 -5.01 -7.67 4.98
N HIS A 55 -4.14 -8.61 4.62
CA HIS A 55 -2.68 -8.54 4.88
C HIS A 55 -2.03 -7.25 4.31
N ASN A 56 -2.51 -6.75 3.16
CA ASN A 56 -2.03 -5.51 2.54
C ASN A 56 -2.42 -4.24 3.31
N LYS A 57 -3.39 -4.31 4.23
CA LYS A 57 -3.94 -3.19 5.02
C LYS A 57 -3.51 -3.22 6.48
N VAL A 58 -2.84 -4.28 6.93
CA VAL A 58 -2.37 -4.43 8.31
C VAL A 58 -1.56 -3.21 8.78
N LEU A 59 -0.60 -2.74 7.97
CA LEU A 59 0.20 -1.56 8.31
C LEU A 59 -0.64 -0.29 8.47
N LEU A 60 -1.67 -0.11 7.63
CA LEU A 60 -2.59 1.03 7.69
C LEU A 60 -3.45 0.96 8.96
N PHE A 61 -3.91 -0.24 9.32
CA PHE A 61 -4.66 -0.47 10.55
C PHE A 61 -3.82 -0.13 11.79
N CYS A 62 -2.59 -0.67 11.88
CA CYS A 62 -1.71 -0.40 13.02
C CYS A 62 -1.36 1.08 13.15
N SER A 63 -1.06 1.73 12.01
CA SER A 63 -0.86 3.18 11.97
C SER A 63 -2.08 3.94 12.49
N CYS A 64 -3.30 3.54 12.10
CA CYS A 64 -4.52 4.15 12.62
C CYS A 64 -4.64 4.00 14.15
N VAL A 65 -4.39 2.81 14.69
CA VAL A 65 -4.49 2.56 16.14
C VAL A 65 -3.48 3.42 16.93
N HIS A 66 -2.25 3.58 16.43
CA HIS A 66 -1.23 4.39 17.08
C HIS A 66 -1.49 5.91 16.98
N THR A 67 -2.12 6.37 15.90
CA THR A 67 -2.28 7.81 15.62
C THR A 67 -3.62 8.38 16.08
N VAL A 68 -4.65 7.56 16.21
CA VAL A 68 -5.98 8.06 16.56
C VAL A 68 -6.07 8.41 18.04
N GLY A 69 -6.52 9.64 18.33
CA GLY A 69 -6.64 10.20 19.68
C GLY A 69 -7.85 9.70 20.48
N ILE A 70 -8.41 8.55 20.14
CA ILE A 70 -9.49 7.92 20.91
C ILE A 70 -8.85 7.21 22.11
N GLU A 71 -9.33 7.44 23.33
CA GLU A 71 -8.75 6.82 24.54
C GLU A 71 -9.26 5.39 24.74
N ASN A 72 -10.55 5.14 24.46
CA ASN A 72 -11.14 3.82 24.61
C ASN A 72 -10.62 2.85 23.53
N LYS A 73 -9.99 1.74 23.95
CA LYS A 73 -9.42 0.73 23.05
C LYS A 73 -10.47 0.16 22.10
N GLU A 74 -11.67 -0.15 22.59
CA GLU A 74 -12.72 -0.78 21.77
C GLU A 74 -13.23 0.17 20.68
N GLU A 75 -13.49 1.42 21.06
CA GLU A 75 -13.95 2.45 20.12
C GLU A 75 -12.87 2.79 19.09
N LYS A 76 -11.61 2.87 19.52
CA LYS A 76 -10.43 3.05 18.67
C LYS A 76 -10.33 1.95 17.61
N TYR A 77 -10.42 0.70 18.04
CA TYR A 77 -10.29 -0.45 17.14
C TYR A 77 -11.47 -0.50 16.17
N LYS A 78 -12.71 -0.27 16.64
CA LYS A 78 -13.89 -0.17 15.79
C LYS A 78 -13.77 0.94 14.75
N TYR A 79 -13.27 2.11 15.14
CA TYR A 79 -13.02 3.22 14.22
C TYR A 79 -12.01 2.84 13.13
N CYS A 80 -10.88 2.23 13.52
CA CYS A 80 -9.83 1.86 12.59
C CYS A 80 -10.24 0.71 11.65
N THR A 81 -10.99 -0.28 12.13
CA THR A 81 -11.57 -1.34 11.30
C THR A 81 -12.53 -0.77 10.27
N ASN A 82 -13.49 0.06 10.69
CA ASN A 82 -14.44 0.72 9.77
C ASN A 82 -13.74 1.59 8.72
N ARG A 83 -12.59 2.19 9.07
CA ARG A 83 -11.79 2.95 8.12
C ARG A 83 -11.14 2.06 7.07
N MET A 84 -10.69 0.86 7.43
CA MET A 84 -10.13 -0.09 6.47
C MET A 84 -11.19 -0.55 5.47
N ASP A 85 -12.41 -0.84 5.94
CA ASP A 85 -13.53 -1.23 5.07
C ASP A 85 -13.83 -0.14 4.03
N LYS A 86 -13.89 1.12 4.44
CA LYS A 86 -14.12 2.26 3.53
C LYS A 86 -13.01 2.43 2.48
N ILE A 87 -11.77 2.07 2.80
CA ILE A 87 -10.65 2.12 1.85
C ILE A 87 -10.78 0.98 0.83
N THR A 88 -11.21 -0.21 1.26
CA THR A 88 -11.54 -1.34 0.37
C THR A 88 -12.56 -0.94 -0.69
N TYR A 89 -13.70 -0.38 -0.27
CA TYR A 89 -14.77 0.03 -1.19
C TYR A 89 -14.33 1.05 -2.25
N ARG A 90 -13.37 1.92 -1.93
CA ARG A 90 -12.88 2.96 -2.85
C ARG A 90 -11.80 2.45 -3.81
N GLN A 91 -11.23 1.26 -3.59
CA GLN A 91 -10.29 0.62 -4.51
C GLN A 91 -10.97 -0.33 -5.51
N ASP A 92 -12.23 -0.70 -5.26
CA ASP A 92 -13.05 -1.59 -6.10
C ASP A 92 -14.12 -0.83 -6.94
N SER A 93 -14.18 0.50 -6.83
CA SER A 93 -14.99 1.40 -7.67
C SER A 93 -14.11 2.19 -8.63
#